data_AF-A0A4U5LZ35-F1
#
_entry.id   AF-A0A4U5LZ35-F1
#
_cell.length_a   1.000
_cell.length_b   1.000
_cell.length_c   1.000
_cell.angle_alpha   90.00
_cell.angle_beta   90.00
_cell.angle_gamma   90.00
#
_symmetry.space_group_name_H-M   'P 1'
#
loop_
_entity.id
_entity.type
_entity.pdbx_description
1 polymer ?
#
loop_
_entity_poly.entity_id
_entity_poly.type
_entity_poly.pdbx_seq_one_letter_code
_entity_poly.pdbx_strand_id
1 'polypeptide(L)'
;MKFLLFTLTALSAFACTGALKCYVGTISNVNNPLNVTMAGVSQQDCYQNSACSKKVTGIGNNLYNIVRECATQCYHPANNQPMGMTECQTAQASFGTQQTTHCCCQGELCNSSSSAGVSILLVFMLFAWNLKNLF
;
A
#
# COMPACT_ATOMS: atom_id res chain seq x y z
N MET A 1 -28.24 -27.06 2.41
CA MET A 1 -27.84 -25.64 2.53
C MET A 1 -26.75 -25.37 3.59
N LYS A 2 -26.59 -26.17 4.65
CA LYS A 2 -25.52 -25.97 5.67
C LYS A 2 -24.11 -26.38 5.23
N PHE A 3 -23.99 -27.28 4.23
CA PHE A 3 -22.71 -27.78 3.71
C PHE A 3 -21.96 -26.78 2.81
N LEU A 4 -22.70 -25.88 2.16
CA LEU A 4 -22.16 -24.83 1.27
C LEU A 4 -21.54 -23.68 2.06
N LEU A 5 -22.10 -23.33 3.22
CA LEU A 5 -21.48 -22.35 4.13
C LEU A 5 -20.15 -22.86 4.71
N PHE A 6 -20.09 -24.15 5.05
CA PHE A 6 -18.89 -24.77 5.65
C PHE A 6 -17.73 -24.89 4.65
N THR A 7 -18.04 -25.07 3.36
CA THR A 7 -17.03 -25.12 2.30
C THR A 7 -16.53 -23.73 1.93
N LEU A 8 -17.40 -22.70 1.93
CA LEU A 8 -16.96 -21.31 1.74
C LEU A 8 -16.07 -20.81 2.89
N THR A 9 -16.38 -21.15 4.15
CA THR A 9 -15.53 -20.77 5.29
C THR A 9 -14.19 -21.51 5.28
N ALA A 10 -14.17 -22.79 4.89
CA ALA A 10 -12.92 -23.55 4.74
C ALA A 10 -12.04 -23.04 3.58
N LEU A 11 -12.61 -22.59 2.45
CA LEU A 11 -11.83 -21.95 1.38
C LEU A 11 -11.25 -20.60 1.82
N SER A 12 -11.97 -19.82 2.63
CA SER A 12 -11.44 -18.56 3.18
C SER A 12 -10.33 -18.78 4.22
N ALA A 13 -10.25 -19.96 4.84
CA ALA A 13 -9.17 -20.32 5.76
C ALA A 13 -7.90 -20.82 5.05
N PHE A 14 -8.01 -21.29 3.80
CA PHE A 14 -6.89 -21.77 2.99
C PHE A 14 -6.27 -20.70 2.06
N ALA A 15 -6.71 -19.44 2.16
CA ALA A 15 -6.08 -18.32 1.45
C ALA A 15 -4.83 -17.74 2.17
N CYS A 16 -4.39 -18.34 3.28
CA CYS A 16 -3.30 -17.82 4.11
C CYS A 16 -1.92 -18.44 3.82
N THR A 17 -1.61 -18.70 2.55
CA THR A 17 -0.22 -18.89 2.09
C THR A 17 0.14 -18.02 0.89
N GLY A 18 -0.70 -17.02 0.58
CA GLY A 18 -0.38 -16.01 -0.42
C GLY A 18 0.80 -15.17 0.05
N ALA A 19 1.94 -15.30 -0.62
CA ALA A 19 3.01 -14.32 -0.51
C ALA A 19 2.41 -12.93 -0.74
N LEU A 20 2.70 -11.97 0.15
CA LEU A 20 2.14 -10.62 0.05
C LEU A 20 2.65 -9.98 -1.24
N LYS A 21 1.76 -9.65 -2.19
CA LYS A 21 2.17 -8.97 -3.42
C LYS A 21 2.26 -7.47 -3.21
N CYS A 22 3.40 -6.86 -3.55
CA CYS A 22 3.62 -5.42 -3.46
C CYS A 22 4.08 -4.83 -4.80
N TYR A 23 3.87 -3.53 -4.98
CA TYR A 23 4.57 -2.79 -6.03
C TYR A 23 6.02 -2.60 -5.61
N VAL A 24 6.97 -2.91 -6.50
CA VAL A 24 8.41 -2.77 -6.26
C VAL A 24 9.04 -2.00 -7.42
N GLY A 25 9.85 -1.00 -7.11
CA GLY A 25 10.52 -0.17 -8.11
C GLY A 25 10.73 1.26 -7.65
N THR A 26 11.43 2.02 -8.48
CA THR A 26 11.75 3.42 -8.21
C THR A 26 11.26 4.30 -9.36
N ILE A 27 10.62 5.42 -9.00
CA ILE A 27 10.19 6.45 -9.94
C ILE A 27 10.83 7.76 -9.51
N SER A 28 11.64 8.35 -10.39
CA SER A 28 12.41 9.56 -10.08
C SER A 28 11.86 10.78 -10.80
N ASN A 29 12.12 11.97 -10.26
CA ASN A 29 11.80 13.26 -10.89
C ASN A 29 10.32 13.42 -11.27
N VAL A 30 9.43 13.04 -10.36
CA VAL A 30 7.98 13.15 -10.55
C VAL A 30 7.52 14.54 -10.15
N ASN A 31 6.76 15.23 -11.00
CA ASN A 31 6.26 16.59 -10.71
C ASN A 31 5.03 16.59 -9.78
N ASN A 32 4.34 15.45 -9.66
CA ASN A 32 3.18 15.29 -8.78
C ASN A 32 3.13 13.86 -8.22
N PRO A 33 3.30 13.64 -6.90
CA PRO A 33 3.38 12.31 -6.31
C PRO A 33 2.03 11.57 -6.24
N LEU A 34 0.93 12.25 -6.57
CA LEU A 34 -0.42 11.67 -6.65
C LEU A 34 -0.76 11.16 -8.05
N ASN A 35 -0.18 11.75 -9.10
CA ASN A 35 -0.45 11.40 -10.49
C ASN A 35 0.79 10.79 -11.14
N VAL A 36 1.11 9.56 -10.73
CA VAL A 36 2.36 8.89 -11.13
C VAL A 36 2.04 7.70 -12.00
N THR A 37 2.54 7.72 -13.23
CA THR A 37 2.56 6.53 -14.09
C THR A 37 3.41 5.45 -13.45
N MET A 38 2.87 4.24 -13.29
CA MET A 38 3.58 3.10 -12.70
C MET A 38 4.63 2.48 -13.65
N ALA A 39 5.11 3.24 -14.63
CA ALA A 39 6.20 2.83 -15.51
C ALA A 39 7.49 2.67 -14.67
N GLY A 40 8.15 1.52 -14.79
CA GLY A 40 9.33 1.20 -13.98
C GLY A 40 9.02 0.57 -12.61
N VAL A 41 7.76 0.19 -12.37
CA VAL A 41 7.34 -0.52 -11.16
C VAL A 41 6.71 -1.85 -11.56
N SER A 42 7.16 -2.93 -10.95
CA SER A 42 6.62 -4.27 -11.13
C SER A 42 5.84 -4.71 -9.91
N GLN A 43 4.88 -5.63 -10.10
CA GLN A 43 4.29 -6.36 -8.98
C GLN A 43 5.20 -7.53 -8.63
N GLN A 44 5.49 -7.71 -7.35
CA GLN A 44 6.37 -8.77 -6.86
C GLN A 44 5.79 -9.40 -5.60
N ASP A 45 5.89 -10.73 -5.52
CA ASP A 45 5.56 -11.49 -4.32
C ASP A 45 6.66 -11.32 -3.27
N CYS A 46 6.29 -10.86 -2.08
CA CYS A 46 7.18 -10.63 -0.96
C CYS A 46 7.29 -11.85 -0.06
N TYR A 47 8.42 -11.97 0.63
CA TYR A 47 8.62 -13.00 1.65
C TYR A 47 7.57 -12.94 2.77
N GLN A 48 7.37 -14.06 3.46
CA GLN A 48 6.49 -14.11 4.63
C GLN A 48 6.88 -13.04 5.66
N ASN A 49 5.88 -12.50 6.35
CA ASN A 49 6.03 -11.40 7.33
C ASN A 49 6.54 -10.07 6.76
N SER A 50 6.50 -9.88 5.44
CA SER A 50 6.75 -8.58 4.82
C SER A 50 5.51 -7.68 4.87
N ALA A 51 5.73 -6.39 4.72
CA ALA A 51 4.75 -5.35 4.40
C ALA A 51 5.14 -4.69 3.07
N CYS A 52 4.20 -4.00 2.44
CA CYS A 52 4.52 -3.11 1.34
C CYS A 52 4.92 -1.75 1.89
N SER A 53 6.06 -1.21 1.45
CA SER A 53 6.46 0.15 1.79
C SER A 53 6.39 1.08 0.59
N LYS A 54 6.22 2.37 0.89
CA LYS A 54 6.27 3.48 -0.05
C LYS A 54 6.99 4.65 0.60
N LYS A 55 8.10 5.06 0.00
CA LYS A 55 8.86 6.23 0.41
C LYS A 55 8.77 7.30 -0.67
N VAL A 56 8.34 8.50 -0.29
CA VAL A 56 8.24 9.68 -1.14
C VAL A 56 9.19 10.73 -0.60
N THR A 57 10.17 11.15 -1.39
CA THR A 57 11.17 12.14 -1.00
C THR A 57 11.13 13.32 -1.97
N GLY A 58 10.86 14.52 -1.44
CA GLY A 58 11.01 15.77 -2.18
C GLY A 58 12.48 16.11 -2.41
N ILE A 59 12.83 16.54 -3.61
CA ILE A 59 14.22 16.84 -4.02
C ILE A 59 14.39 18.28 -4.57
N GLY A 60 13.48 19.20 -4.21
CA GLY A 60 13.43 20.58 -4.72
C GLY A 60 12.28 20.78 -5.73
N ASN A 61 12.12 21.99 -6.30
CA ASN A 61 11.19 22.40 -7.39
C ASN A 61 9.97 21.48 -7.70
N ASN A 62 9.18 21.12 -6.69
CA ASN A 62 8.03 20.20 -6.83
C ASN A 62 8.37 18.83 -7.46
N LEU A 63 9.63 18.40 -7.36
CA LEU A 63 10.11 17.11 -7.81
C LEU A 63 10.17 16.13 -6.65
N TYR A 64 9.73 14.91 -6.93
CA TYR A 64 9.66 13.83 -5.96
C TYR A 64 10.29 12.56 -6.52
N ASN A 65 11.01 11.84 -5.66
CA ASN A 65 11.40 10.46 -5.88
C ASN A 65 10.49 9.54 -5.07
N ILE A 66 10.01 8.46 -5.69
CA ILE A 66 9.13 7.48 -5.07
C ILE A 66 9.80 6.12 -5.16
N VAL A 67 10.06 5.52 -4.00
CA VAL A 67 10.59 4.16 -3.88
C VAL A 67 9.52 3.28 -3.28
N ARG A 68 9.36 2.09 -3.84
CA ARG A 68 8.44 1.06 -3.35
C ARG A 68 9.17 -0.27 -3.24
N GLU A 69 8.92 -0.99 -2.17
CA GLU A 69 9.63 -2.24 -1.87
C GLU A 69 8.80 -3.14 -0.94
N CYS A 70 9.21 -4.41 -0.89
CA CYS A 70 8.84 -5.33 0.17
C CYS A 70 9.71 -5.01 1.40
N ALA A 71 9.10 -4.64 2.52
CA ALA A 71 9.81 -4.33 3.75
C ALA A 71 9.48 -5.35 4.82
N THR A 72 10.49 -5.96 5.45
CA THR A 72 10.30 -6.78 6.67
C THR A 72 10.21 -5.93 7.94
N GLN A 73 10.69 -4.69 7.86
CA GLN A 73 10.62 -3.70 8.90
C GLN A 73 10.54 -2.31 8.28
N CYS A 74 9.79 -1.43 8.92
CA CYS A 74 9.65 -0.05 8.50
C CYS A 74 10.39 0.88 9.46
N TYR A 75 10.95 1.97 8.92
CA TYR A 75 11.74 2.92 9.69
C TYR A 75 11.25 4.34 9.53
N HIS A 76 11.24 5.08 10.64
CA HIS A 76 10.90 6.48 10.68
C HIS A 76 11.94 7.31 9.90
N PRO A 77 11.51 8.19 8.97
CA PRO A 77 12.42 8.82 8.01
C PRO A 77 13.37 9.87 8.61
N ALA A 78 13.11 10.38 9.81
CA ALA A 78 13.98 11.37 10.46
C ALA A 78 15.17 10.78 11.22
N ASN A 79 14.97 9.62 11.85
CA ASN A 79 15.87 9.09 12.89
C ASN A 79 16.14 7.59 12.74
N ASN A 80 15.62 6.96 11.67
CA ASN A 80 15.82 5.56 11.35
C ASN A 80 15.39 4.59 12.47
N GLN A 81 14.44 4.99 13.32
CA GLN A 81 13.87 4.13 14.36
C GLN A 81 12.77 3.23 13.78
N PRO A 82 12.52 2.03 14.35
CA PRO A 82 11.42 1.17 13.95
C PRO A 82 10.06 1.89 14.01
N MET A 83 9.21 1.67 13.03
CA MET A 83 7.80 2.06 13.04
C MET A 83 6.91 0.84 12.78
N GLY A 84 5.62 0.97 13.09
CA GLY A 84 4.65 -0.09 12.84
C GLY A 84 4.50 -0.44 11.35
N MET A 85 4.14 -1.69 11.07
CA MET A 85 4.01 -2.24 9.71
C MET A 85 2.77 -1.71 8.94
N THR A 86 1.96 -0.89 9.59
CA THR A 86 0.77 -0.22 9.04
C THR A 86 0.77 1.28 9.37
N GLU A 87 1.95 1.87 9.54
CA GLU A 87 2.10 3.28 9.91
C GLU A 87 2.61 4.12 8.75
N CYS A 88 2.39 5.43 8.83
CA CYS A 88 3.01 6.39 7.94
C CYS A 88 3.58 7.57 8.72
N GLN A 89 4.82 7.92 8.41
CA GLN A 89 5.57 8.96 9.10
C GLN A 89 6.17 9.94 8.08
N THR A 90 6.22 11.22 8.45
CA THR A 90 6.78 12.26 7.59
C THR A 90 7.83 13.05 8.36
N ALA A 91 8.99 13.23 7.74
CA ALA A 91 10.08 14.04 8.26
C ALA A 91 10.41 15.16 7.29
N GLN A 92 10.74 16.33 7.84
CA GLN A 92 11.33 17.44 7.10
C GLN A 92 12.79 17.58 7.50
N ALA A 93 13.69 17.77 6.53
CA ALA A 93 15.08 18.10 6.82
C ALA A 93 15.16 19.48 7.48
N SER A 94 16.07 19.64 8.45
CA SER A 94 16.24 20.86 9.27
C SER A 94 16.53 22.15 8.46
N PHE A 95 16.82 22.04 7.16
CA PHE A 95 17.10 23.17 6.26
C PHE A 95 16.05 23.35 5.14
N GLY A 96 14.85 22.78 5.31
CA GLY A 96 13.62 23.33 4.72
C GLY A 96 13.32 23.03 3.25
N THR A 97 14.09 22.21 2.54
CA THR A 97 13.83 21.93 1.09
C THR A 97 13.46 20.48 0.78
N GLN A 98 13.62 19.56 1.74
CA GLN A 98 13.40 18.14 1.52
C GLN A 98 12.44 17.57 2.58
N GLN A 99 11.28 17.12 2.11
CA GLN A 99 10.30 16.37 2.90
C GLN A 99 10.34 14.90 2.48
N THR A 100 10.44 13.99 3.44
CA THR A 100 10.37 12.55 3.19
C THR A 100 9.19 11.96 3.96
N THR A 101 8.27 11.34 3.24
CA THR A 101 7.18 10.55 3.79
C THR A 101 7.47 9.08 3.55
N HIS A 102 7.41 8.26 4.60
CA HIS A 102 7.56 6.82 4.52
C HIS A 102 6.32 6.16 5.11
N CYS A 103 5.58 5.41 4.29
CA CYS A 103 4.41 4.66 4.70
C CYS A 103 4.63 3.16 4.51
N CYS A 104 4.06 2.37 5.41
CA CYS A 104 3.98 0.92 5.32
C CYS A 104 2.56 0.43 5.49
N CYS A 105 2.25 -0.68 4.84
CA CYS A 105 0.93 -1.28 4.89
C CYS A 105 0.99 -2.80 4.71
N GLN A 106 0.04 -3.49 5.33
CA GLN A 106 -0.17 -4.92 5.20
C GLN A 106 -1.44 -5.15 4.39
N GLY A 107 -1.27 -5.62 3.16
CA GLY A 107 -2.36 -5.84 2.21
C GLY A 107 -1.82 -5.88 0.79
N GLU A 108 -2.41 -6.69 -0.08
CA GLU A 108 -1.92 -6.80 -1.45
C GLU A 108 -1.97 -5.45 -2.16
N LEU A 109 -0.85 -5.09 -2.79
CA LEU A 109 -0.69 -3.91 -3.62
C LEU A 109 -1.05 -2.59 -2.91
N CYS A 110 -1.05 -2.56 -1.57
CA CYS A 110 -1.49 -1.43 -0.76
C CYS A 110 -0.60 -0.19 -0.91
N ASN A 111 0.61 -0.34 -1.44
CA ASN A 111 1.54 0.76 -1.73
C ASN A 111 1.35 1.39 -3.14
N SER A 112 0.24 1.08 -3.82
CA SER A 112 -0.21 1.82 -5.00
C SER A 112 -0.49 3.27 -4.58
N SER A 113 -0.04 4.28 -5.32
CA SER A 113 -0.18 5.70 -4.94
C SER A 113 -1.62 6.23 -4.91
N SER A 114 -2.61 5.36 -5.00
CA SER A 114 -3.97 5.66 -5.36
C SER A 114 -4.89 5.17 -4.26
N SER A 115 -5.86 6.03 -3.95
CA SER A 115 -7.15 5.86 -3.28
C SER A 115 -7.99 4.63 -3.70
N ALA A 116 -7.37 3.49 -4.03
CA ALA A 116 -8.04 2.23 -4.36
C ALA A 116 -8.89 1.69 -3.19
N GLY A 117 -8.64 2.17 -1.96
CA GLY A 117 -9.52 1.92 -0.81
C GLY A 117 -10.94 2.49 -0.98
N VAL A 118 -11.11 3.57 -1.74
CA VAL A 118 -12.44 4.17 -1.98
C VAL A 118 -13.24 3.33 -2.98
N SER A 119 -12.57 2.71 -3.96
CA SER A 119 -13.21 1.88 -4.97
C SER A 119 -13.79 0.59 -4.39
N ILE A 120 -13.11 -0.04 -3.44
CA ILE A 120 -13.60 -1.27 -2.77
C ILE A 120 -14.81 -0.94 -1.87
N LEU A 121 -14.76 0.18 -1.13
CA LEU A 121 -15.89 0.66 -0.32
C LEU A 121 -17.14 0.93 -1.15
N LEU A 122 -16.99 1.56 -2.33
CA LEU A 122 -18.09 1.81 -3.25
C LEU A 122 -18.71 0.52 -3.80
N VAL A 123 -17.89 -0.49 -4.12
CA VAL A 123 -18.40 -1.79 -4.59
C VAL A 123 -19.19 -2.51 -3.49
N PHE A 124 -18.71 -2.51 -2.24
CA PHE A 124 -19.45 -3.10 -1.12
C PHE A 124 -20.75 -2.36 -0.81
N MET A 125 -20.78 -1.02 -0.87
CA MET A 125 -22.01 -0.25 -0.69
C MET A 125 -23.03 -0.51 -1.80
N LEU A 126 -22.59 -0.60 -3.06
CA LEU A 126 -23.46 -0.93 -4.19
C LEU A 126 -24.03 -2.35 -4.08
N PHE A 127 -23.24 -3.31 -3.61
CA PHE A 127 -23.71 -4.68 -3.38
C PHE A 127 -24.74 -4.76 -2.25
N ALA A 128 -24.49 -4.06 -1.13
CA ALA A 128 -25.42 -3.98 0.00
C ALA A 128 -26.75 -3.28 -0.37
N TRP A 129 -26.68 -2.23 -1.21
CA TRP A 129 -27.87 -1.54 -1.71
C TRP A 129 -28.73 -2.45 -2.60
N ASN A 130 -28.11 -3.24 -3.48
CA ASN A 130 -28.84 -4.18 -4.33
C ASN A 130 -29.49 -5.31 -3.51
N LEU A 131 -28.80 -5.83 -2.49
CA LEU A 131 -29.36 -6.84 -1.57
C LEU A 131 -30.58 -6.34 -0.80
N LYS A 132 -30.61 -5.06 -0.42
CA LYS A 132 -31.76 -4.46 0.29
C LYS A 132 -33.00 -4.30 -0.59
N ASN A 133 -32.86 -4.20 -1.91
CA ASN A 133 -33.98 -4.09 -2.84
C ASN A 133 -34.49 -5.44 -3.36
N LEU A 134 -33.86 -6.54 -2.92
CA LEU A 134 -34.22 -7.92 -3.26
C LEU A 134 -35.02 -8.63 -2.15
N PHE A 135 -35.24 -7.97 -1.00
CA PHE A 135 -36.04 -8.46 0.13
C PHE A 135 -37.07 -7.42 0.57
#